data_AF-A0A1Y4U978-F1
#
_entry.id   AF-A0A1Y4U978-F1
#
_cell.length_a   1.000
_cell.length_b   1.000
_cell.length_c   1.000
_cell.angle_alpha   90.00
_cell.angle_beta   90.00
_cell.angle_gamma   90.00
#
_symmetry.space_group_name_H-M   'P 1'
#
loop_
_entity.id
_entity.type
_entity.pdbx_description
1 polymer ?
#
loop_
_entity_poly.entity_id
_entity_poly.type
_entity_poly.pdbx_seq_one_letter_code
_entity_poly.pdbx_strand_id
1 'polypeptide(L)'
;MAKDPIYLAFSTQKGGAGKTTLTVLVASYLHYVRGYNVAVLDCDYPQHSIVEMRRRDLKQIKDDEYYRGLAYAQFTRLNKKAYPVIESSTERSIEDAERITSQAAFDIVFFDLPGTVNNPSVIRALSNMDYIFAPIVKESIINNADCKID
;
A
#
# COMPACT_ATOMS: atom_id res chain seq x y z
N MET A 1 21.40 8.36 -15.95
CA MET A 1 21.36 7.82 -14.57
C MET A 1 20.00 7.20 -14.39
N ALA A 2 19.91 6.01 -13.78
CA ALA A 2 18.61 5.49 -13.35
C ALA A 2 18.07 6.47 -12.31
N LYS A 3 16.79 6.85 -12.43
CA LYS A 3 16.15 7.77 -11.50
C LYS A 3 15.80 7.00 -10.23
N ASP A 4 16.13 7.56 -9.06
CA ASP A 4 15.69 6.97 -7.80
C ASP A 4 14.15 6.95 -7.73
N PRO A 5 13.56 5.85 -7.23
CA PRO A 5 12.11 5.75 -7.08
C PRO A 5 11.58 6.76 -6.07
N ILE A 6 10.35 7.20 -6.28
CA ILE A 6 9.63 8.01 -5.29
C ILE A 6 9.08 7.10 -4.19
N TYR A 7 9.41 7.39 -2.93
CA TYR A 7 8.84 6.73 -1.75
C TYR A 7 7.59 7.49 -1.27
N LEU A 8 6.45 6.79 -1.25
CA LEU A 8 5.15 7.41 -0.98
C LEU A 8 4.37 6.60 0.06
N ALA A 9 3.80 7.28 1.05
CA ALA A 9 2.89 6.68 2.02
C ALA A 9 1.55 7.43 2.12
N PHE A 10 0.46 6.68 2.25
CA PHE A 10 -0.79 7.21 2.79
C PHE A 10 -0.80 7.00 4.30
N SER A 11 -0.72 8.08 5.08
CA SER A 11 -0.55 7.98 6.53
C SER A 11 -1.43 8.94 7.32
N THR A 12 -2.05 8.44 8.39
CA THR A 12 -2.85 9.19 9.35
C THR A 12 -3.04 8.35 10.61
N GLN A 13 -3.13 9.03 11.76
CA GLN A 13 -3.38 8.41 13.06
C GLN A 13 -4.75 7.73 13.17
N LYS A 14 -5.68 8.08 12.27
CA LYS A 14 -7.03 7.52 12.30
C LYS A 14 -7.08 6.13 11.68
N GLY A 15 -7.50 5.15 12.49
CA GLY A 15 -7.92 3.83 12.01
C GLY A 15 -9.13 3.95 11.09
N GLY A 16 -9.22 3.10 10.05
CA GLY A 16 -10.36 3.14 9.12
C GLY A 16 -10.41 4.34 8.17
N ALA A 17 -9.37 5.18 8.12
CA ALA A 17 -9.32 6.32 7.20
C ALA A 17 -9.09 5.96 5.71
N GLY A 18 -9.05 4.66 5.37
CA GLY A 18 -8.87 4.19 4.00
C GLY A 18 -7.43 4.18 3.49
N LYS A 19 -6.40 4.22 4.35
CA LYS A 19 -4.97 4.23 3.96
C LYS A 19 -4.62 3.11 2.99
N THR A 20 -4.75 1.86 3.42
CA THR A 20 -4.52 0.67 2.60
C THR A 20 -5.34 0.68 1.31
N THR A 21 -6.62 1.06 1.39
CA THR A 21 -7.48 1.14 0.20
C THR A 21 -6.94 2.16 -0.80
N LEU A 22 -6.55 3.35 -0.35
CA LEU A 22 -5.94 4.38 -1.19
C LEU A 22 -4.59 3.92 -1.75
N THR A 23 -3.76 3.26 -0.95
CA THR A 23 -2.50 2.65 -1.40
C THR A 23 -2.76 1.71 -2.57
N VAL A 24 -3.67 0.73 -2.43
CA VAL A 24 -3.98 -0.25 -3.50
C VAL A 24 -4.60 0.41 -4.73
N LEU A 25 -5.56 1.32 -4.55
CA LEU A 25 -6.24 2.00 -5.66
C LEU A 25 -5.26 2.85 -6.47
N VAL A 26 -4.45 3.66 -5.80
CA VAL A 26 -3.50 4.58 -6.47
C VAL A 26 -2.35 3.80 -7.10
N ALA A 27 -1.79 2.80 -6.41
CA ALA A 27 -0.78 1.91 -6.98
C ALA A 27 -1.30 1.20 -8.24
N SER A 28 -2.51 0.67 -8.19
CA SER A 28 -3.16 0.01 -9.33
C SER A 28 -3.41 0.97 -10.49
N TYR A 29 -3.92 2.17 -10.23
CA TYR A 29 -4.13 3.17 -11.27
C TYR A 29 -2.81 3.58 -11.94
N LEU A 30 -1.78 3.90 -11.15
CA LEU A 30 -0.49 4.31 -11.68
C LEU A 30 0.18 3.20 -12.49
N HIS A 31 0.08 1.96 -12.05
CA HIS A 31 0.71 0.83 -12.72
C HIS A 31 -0.05 0.37 -13.96
N TYR A 32 -1.36 0.09 -13.82
CA TYR A 32 -2.15 -0.54 -14.88
C TYR A 32 -2.76 0.46 -15.87
N VAL A 33 -2.97 1.71 -15.47
CA VAL A 33 -3.58 2.75 -16.33
C VAL A 33 -2.53 3.74 -16.83
N ARG A 34 -1.60 4.16 -15.97
CA ARG A 34 -0.60 5.18 -16.32
C ARG A 34 0.76 4.62 -16.75
N GLY A 35 0.98 3.32 -16.61
CA GLY A 35 2.17 2.63 -17.10
C GLY A 35 3.42 2.74 -16.21
N TYR A 36 3.34 3.37 -15.03
CA TYR A 36 4.48 3.47 -14.10
C TYR A 36 4.86 2.12 -13.51
N ASN A 37 6.16 1.88 -13.28
CA ASN A 37 6.65 0.72 -12.54
C ASN A 37 6.48 0.96 -11.04
N VAL A 38 5.51 0.27 -10.46
CA VAL A 38 5.15 0.43 -9.04
C VAL A 38 5.60 -0.80 -8.25
N ALA A 39 5.96 -0.60 -6.99
CA ALA A 39 6.02 -1.65 -5.97
C ALA A 39 5.24 -1.21 -4.72
N VAL A 40 4.79 -2.16 -3.91
CA VAL A 40 4.13 -1.90 -2.63
C VAL A 40 4.82 -2.72 -1.54
N LEU A 41 5.32 -2.06 -0.50
CA LEU A 41 5.69 -2.69 0.77
C LEU A 41 4.50 -2.62 1.71
N ASP A 42 4.03 -3.78 2.15
CA ASP A 42 3.02 -3.91 3.19
C ASP A 42 3.73 -4.02 4.54
N CYS A 43 3.81 -2.91 5.26
CA CYS A 43 4.53 -2.78 6.52
C CYS A 43 3.61 -2.85 7.75
N ASP A 44 2.30 -3.04 7.57
CA ASP A 44 1.32 -3.11 8.65
C ASP A 44 1.32 -4.51 9.29
N TYR A 45 2.43 -4.88 9.94
CA TYR A 45 2.52 -6.12 10.71
C TYR A 45 1.70 -5.99 12.01
N PRO A 46 0.87 -6.98 12.37
CA PRO A 46 0.69 -8.30 11.74
C PRO A 46 -0.48 -8.39 10.73
N GLN A 47 -1.14 -7.29 10.38
CA GLN A 47 -2.36 -7.31 9.57
C GLN A 47 -2.12 -7.70 8.10
N HIS A 48 -1.05 -7.17 7.49
CA HIS A 48 -0.62 -7.44 6.11
C HIS A 48 -1.75 -7.59 5.09
N SER A 49 -2.68 -6.64 5.13
CA SER A 49 -3.94 -6.76 4.42
C SER A 49 -3.77 -6.79 2.89
N ILE A 50 -2.75 -6.12 2.35
CA ILE A 50 -2.47 -6.10 0.90
C ILE A 50 -1.83 -7.41 0.47
N VAL A 51 -0.91 -7.95 1.27
CA VAL A 51 -0.30 -9.27 1.01
C VAL A 51 -1.39 -10.35 1.02
N GLU A 52 -2.29 -10.34 2.00
CA GLU A 52 -3.40 -11.30 2.08
C GLU A 52 -4.41 -11.13 0.94
N MET A 53 -4.69 -9.89 0.51
CA MET A 53 -5.45 -9.65 -0.72
C MET A 53 -4.76 -10.28 -1.93
N ARG A 54 -3.46 -10.03 -2.10
CA ARG A 54 -2.69 -10.57 -3.23
C ARG A 54 -2.64 -12.10 -3.23
N ARG A 55 -2.49 -12.72 -2.05
CA ARG A 55 -2.51 -14.18 -1.89
C ARG A 55 -3.85 -14.76 -2.34
N ARG A 56 -4.97 -14.15 -1.96
CA ARG A 56 -6.31 -14.54 -2.39
C ARG A 56 -6.51 -14.37 -3.89
N ASP A 57 -6.09 -13.24 -4.46
CA ASP A 57 -6.18 -12.99 -5.91
C ASP A 57 -5.42 -14.06 -6.70
N LEU A 58 -4.19 -14.38 -6.28
CA LEU A 58 -3.36 -15.40 -6.93
C LEU A 58 -3.97 -16.80 -6.82
N LYS A 59 -4.55 -17.14 -5.65
CA LYS A 59 -5.26 -18.40 -5.48
C LYS A 59 -6.46 -18.49 -6.43
N GLN A 60 -7.24 -17.42 -6.54
CA GLN A 60 -8.40 -17.38 -7.43
C GLN A 60 -8.01 -17.49 -8.91
N ILE A 61 -6.97 -16.79 -9.35
CA ILE A 61 -6.41 -16.91 -10.71
C ILE A 61 -5.93 -18.34 -11.00
N LYS A 62 -5.36 -19.02 -9.99
CA LYS A 62 -4.88 -20.39 -10.12
C LYS A 62 -6.05 -21.38 -10.21
N ASP A 63 -7.06 -21.23 -9.37
CA ASP A 63 -8.09 -22.25 -9.18
C ASP A 63 -9.27 -22.11 -10.16
N ASP A 64 -9.44 -20.96 -10.82
CA ASP A 64 -10.59 -20.67 -11.70
C ASP A 64 -10.14 -20.17 -13.09
N GLU A 65 -10.57 -20.88 -14.14
CA GLU A 65 -10.23 -20.59 -15.54
C GLU A 65 -10.72 -19.21 -16.00
N TYR A 66 -11.88 -18.75 -15.52
CA TYR A 66 -12.42 -17.45 -15.87
C TYR A 66 -11.48 -16.32 -15.40
N TYR A 67 -11.07 -16.36 -14.13
CA TYR A 67 -10.14 -15.36 -13.58
C TYR A 67 -8.74 -15.47 -14.18
N ARG A 68 -8.30 -16.69 -14.54
CA ARG A 68 -7.05 -16.90 -15.27
C ARG A 68 -7.08 -16.23 -16.65
N GLY A 69 -8.19 -16.37 -17.38
CA GLY A 69 -8.40 -15.73 -18.67
C GLY A 69 -8.37 -14.21 -18.57
N LEU A 70 -9.03 -13.63 -17.56
CA LEU A 70 -9.00 -12.19 -17.30
C LEU A 70 -7.58 -11.68 -17.01
N ALA A 71 -6.84 -12.37 -16.15
CA ALA A 71 -5.46 -12.01 -15.81
C ALA A 71 -4.54 -12.08 -17.05
N TYR A 72 -4.66 -13.13 -17.85
CA TYR A 72 -3.89 -13.28 -19.08
C TYR A 72 -4.20 -12.15 -20.07
N ALA A 73 -5.48 -11.87 -20.32
CA ALA A 73 -5.89 -10.78 -21.21
C ALA A 73 -5.38 -9.42 -20.73
N GLN A 74 -5.40 -9.17 -19.43
CA GLN A 74 -4.85 -7.94 -18.85
C GLN A 74 -3.34 -7.83 -19.07
N PHE A 75 -2.55 -8.87 -18.75
CA PHE A 75 -1.10 -8.82 -18.89
C PHE A 75 -0.66 -8.73 -20.36
N THR A 76 -1.35 -9.42 -21.26
CA THR A 76 -1.08 -9.33 -22.70
C THR A 76 -1.42 -7.94 -23.25
N ARG A 77 -2.57 -7.36 -22.88
CA ARG A 77 -2.98 -6.03 -23.33
C ARG A 77 -2.03 -4.94 -22.83
N LEU A 78 -1.57 -5.03 -21.58
CA LEU A 78 -0.69 -4.03 -20.98
C LEU A 78 0.79 -4.27 -21.32
N ASN A 79 1.13 -5.45 -21.85
CA ASN A 79 2.50 -5.95 -21.96
C ASN A 79 3.30 -5.75 -20.65
N LYS A 80 2.63 -5.97 -19.51
CA LYS A 80 3.14 -5.65 -18.18
C LYS A 80 2.59 -6.62 -17.14
N LYS A 81 3.48 -7.14 -16.29
CA LYS A 81 3.11 -7.99 -15.15
C LYS A 81 2.46 -7.16 -14.04
N ALA A 82 1.79 -7.82 -13.09
CA ALA A 82 1.33 -7.16 -11.87
C ALA A 82 2.49 -6.53 -11.08
N TYR A 83 2.25 -5.41 -10.40
CA TYR A 83 3.24 -4.84 -9.49
C TYR A 83 3.48 -5.79 -8.30
N PRO A 84 4.72 -5.91 -7.80
CA PRO A 84 5.01 -6.74 -6.63
C PRO A 84 4.40 -6.13 -5.36
N VAL A 85 3.93 -7.00 -4.48
CA VAL A 85 3.57 -6.66 -3.09
C VAL A 85 4.52 -7.44 -2.20
N ILE A 86 5.24 -6.72 -1.34
CA ILE A 86 6.31 -7.24 -0.50
C ILE A 86 5.84 -7.16 0.94
N GLU A 87 5.79 -8.30 1.61
CA GLU A 87 5.58 -8.36 3.05
C GLU A 87 6.82 -7.79 3.76
N SER A 88 6.63 -6.82 4.65
CA SER A 88 7.71 -6.14 5.36
C SER A 88 7.26 -5.74 6.77
N SER A 89 8.05 -4.95 7.48
CA SER A 89 7.65 -4.30 8.72
C SER A 89 8.12 -2.86 8.74
N THR A 90 7.63 -2.07 9.68
CA THR A 90 8.06 -0.68 9.85
C THR A 90 9.56 -0.56 10.08
N GLU A 91 10.17 -1.49 10.81
CA GLU A 91 11.59 -1.53 11.15
C GLU A 91 12.48 -1.82 9.93
N ARG A 92 12.00 -2.69 9.02
CA ARG A 92 12.73 -3.17 7.85
C ARG A 92 12.34 -2.47 6.56
N SER A 93 11.32 -1.61 6.60
CA SER A 93 10.73 -0.94 5.44
C SER A 93 11.76 -0.37 4.46
N ILE A 94 12.73 0.39 4.95
CA ILE A 94 13.75 1.03 4.10
C ILE A 94 14.74 0.01 3.53
N GLU A 95 15.19 -0.95 4.34
CA GLU A 95 16.09 -2.01 3.89
C GLU A 95 15.42 -2.90 2.81
N ASP A 96 14.16 -3.26 3.01
CA ASP A 96 13.38 -4.03 2.04
C ASP A 96 13.15 -3.24 0.75
N ALA A 97 12.95 -1.92 0.84
CA ALA A 97 12.81 -1.04 -0.32
C ALA A 97 14.11 -0.97 -1.12
N GLU A 98 15.25 -0.72 -0.47
CA GLU A 98 16.58 -0.74 -1.10
C GLU A 98 16.88 -2.10 -1.75
N ARG A 99 16.51 -3.20 -1.07
CA ARG A 99 16.69 -4.55 -1.60
C ARG A 99 15.92 -4.74 -2.90
N ILE A 100 14.64 -4.35 -2.98
CA ILE A 100 13.87 -4.54 -4.22
C ILE A 100 14.28 -3.58 -5.33
N THR A 101 14.68 -2.36 -5.01
CA THR A 101 15.09 -1.36 -6.00
C THR A 101 16.46 -1.67 -6.60
N SER A 102 17.30 -2.42 -5.89
CA SER A 102 18.55 -2.99 -6.44
C SER A 102 18.30 -4.10 -7.49
N GLN A 103 17.13 -4.77 -7.43
CA GLN A 103 16.79 -5.91 -8.30
C GLN A 103 15.95 -5.50 -9.52
N ALA A 104 15.23 -4.39 -9.42
CA ALA A 104 14.38 -3.89 -10.49
C ALA A 104 14.20 -2.36 -10.39
N ALA A 105 14.07 -1.70 -11.54
CA ALA A 105 13.78 -0.28 -11.59
C ALA A 105 12.30 -0.01 -11.32
N PHE A 106 12.02 0.81 -10.31
CA PHE A 106 10.69 1.31 -9.98
C PHE A 106 10.65 2.82 -10.14
N ASP A 107 9.50 3.34 -10.57
CA ASP A 107 9.24 4.77 -10.57
C ASP A 107 8.72 5.22 -9.20
N ILE A 108 7.93 4.36 -8.54
CA ILE A 108 7.25 4.65 -7.27
C ILE A 108 7.22 3.39 -6.40
N VAL A 109 7.56 3.53 -5.13
CA VAL A 109 7.41 2.50 -4.10
C VAL A 109 6.45 3.03 -3.04
N PHE A 110 5.33 2.34 -2.88
CA PHE A 110 4.34 2.63 -1.84
C PHE A 110 4.68 1.90 -0.56
N PHE A 111 4.46 2.55 0.57
CA PHE A 111 4.59 1.99 1.91
C PHE A 111 3.23 2.02 2.60
N ASP A 112 2.65 0.84 2.84
CA ASP A 112 1.46 0.71 3.67
C ASP A 112 1.86 0.61 5.13
N LEU A 113 1.83 1.74 5.82
CA LEU A 113 2.28 1.88 7.19
C LEU A 113 1.10 1.76 8.17
N PRO A 114 1.31 1.17 9.37
CA PRO A 114 0.28 1.12 10.40
C PRO A 114 -0.15 2.54 10.81
N GLY A 115 -1.41 2.69 11.19
CA GLY A 115 -1.95 3.99 11.58
C GLY A 115 -1.37 4.56 12.88
N THR A 116 -0.83 3.73 13.75
CA THR A 116 -0.39 4.14 15.09
C THR A 116 1.03 4.70 15.07
N VAL A 117 1.18 6.01 15.27
CA VAL A 117 2.50 6.68 15.25
C VAL A 117 3.30 6.57 16.56
N ASN A 118 2.76 5.92 17.60
CA ASN A 118 3.46 5.74 18.89
C ASN A 118 4.65 4.76 18.82
N ASN A 119 5.05 4.33 17.62
CA ASN A 119 6.21 3.48 17.40
C ASN A 119 7.32 4.28 16.69
N PRO A 120 8.53 4.40 17.27
CA PRO A 120 9.68 5.05 16.62
C PRO A 120 9.98 4.52 15.21
N SER A 121 9.72 3.24 14.94
CA SER A 121 9.95 2.67 13.60
C SER A 121 9.00 3.26 12.55
N VAL A 122 7.76 3.59 12.91
CA VAL A 122 6.80 4.29 12.04
C VAL A 122 7.29 5.70 11.71
N ILE A 123 7.79 6.43 12.71
CA ILE A 123 8.34 7.78 12.52
C ILE A 123 9.55 7.72 11.59
N ARG A 124 10.45 6.75 11.81
CA ARG A 124 11.62 6.53 10.95
C ARG A 124 11.22 6.17 9.52
N ALA A 125 10.21 5.32 9.32
CA ALA A 125 9.72 5.01 7.98
C ALA A 125 9.16 6.27 7.29
N LEU A 126 8.32 7.03 8.00
CA LEU A 126 7.74 8.28 7.49
C LEU A 126 8.80 9.34 7.15
N SER A 127 9.87 9.46 7.95
CA SER A 127 10.93 10.44 7.70
C SER A 127 11.75 10.17 6.44
N ASN A 128 11.62 8.97 5.85
CA ASN A 128 12.27 8.58 4.60
C ASN A 128 11.33 8.65 3.39
N MET A 129 10.08 9.09 3.56
CA MET A 129 9.13 9.25 2.45
C MET A 129 9.36 10.58 1.74
N ASP A 130 9.36 10.58 0.40
CA ASP A 130 9.34 11.80 -0.40
C ASP A 130 7.97 12.50 -0.29
N TYR A 131 6.89 11.70 -0.25
CA TYR A 131 5.53 12.20 -0.13
C TYR A 131 4.73 11.43 0.91
N ILE A 132 4.05 12.17 1.78
CA ILE A 132 3.07 11.65 2.73
C ILE A 132 1.73 12.28 2.41
N PHE A 133 0.76 11.45 2.04
CA PHE A 133 -0.63 11.87 1.85
C PHE A 133 -1.44 11.50 3.09
N ALA A 134 -2.04 12.49 3.74
CA ALA A 134 -2.85 12.29 4.94
C ALA A 134 -4.35 12.32 4.60
N PRO A 135 -5.02 11.15 4.41
CA PRO A 135 -6.44 11.14 4.15
C PRO A 135 -7.23 11.68 5.35
N ILE A 136 -8.21 12.54 5.06
CA ILE A 136 -9.07 13.17 6.05
C ILE A 136 -10.47 12.58 5.92
N VAL A 137 -10.99 12.00 7.01
CA VAL A 137 -12.36 11.52 7.10
C VAL A 137 -13.15 12.46 8.01
N LYS A 138 -14.31 12.93 7.54
CA LYS A 138 -15.23 13.71 8.36
C LYS A 138 -15.80 12.83 9.47
N GLU A 139 -15.52 13.19 10.71
CA GLU A 139 -16.14 12.57 11.89
C GLU A 139 -17.22 13.51 12.40
N SER A 140 -18.47 13.08 12.38
CA SER A 140 -19.50 13.75 13.17
C SER A 140 -19.29 13.33 14.61
N ILE A 141 -18.93 14.28 15.48
CA ILE A 141 -18.93 14.06 16.92
C ILE A 141 -20.40 13.90 17.33
N ILE A 142 -20.87 12.65 17.48
CA ILE A 142 -22.10 12.41 18.24
C ILE A 142 -21.70 12.54 19.70
N ASN A 143 -21.78 13.76 20.22
CA ASN A 143 -21.75 13.98 21.67
C ASN A 143 -23.02 13.35 22.23
N ASN A 144 -22.97 12.09 22.66
CA ASN A 144 -23.90 11.58 23.66
C ASN A 144 -23.53 12.22 25.00
N ALA A 145 -23.77 13.53 25.11
CA ALA A 145 -23.86 14.21 26.38
C ALA A 145 -25.24 13.87 26.95
N ASP A 146 -25.42 12.63 27.42
CA ASP A 146 -26.39 12.35 28.47
C ASP A 146 -25.80 12.95 29.76
N CYS A 147 -25.93 14.27 29.88
CA CYS A 147 -25.81 14.97 31.14
C CYS A 147 -27.02 14.54 31.98
N LYS A 148 -26.90 13.40 32.67
CA LYS A 148 -27.80 13.08 33.78
C LYS A 148 -27.42 13.99 34.94
N ILE A 149 -28.17 15.08 35.07
CA ILE A 149 -28.38 15.73 36.36
C ILE A 149 -29.62 15.05 36.93
N ASP A 150 -29.41 14.17 37.90
CA ASP A 150 -30.35 13.83 38.98
C ASP A 150 -29.51 13.42 40.19
#